data_AF-A0A521JV37-F1
#
_entry.id   AF-A0A521JV37-F1
#
_cell.length_a   1.000
_cell.length_b   1.000
_cell.length_c   1.000
_cell.angle_alpha   90.00
_cell.angle_beta   90.00
_cell.angle_gamma   90.00
#
_symmetry.space_group_name_H-M   'P 1'
#
loop_
_entity.id
_entity.type
_entity.pdbx_description
1 polymer ?
#
loop_
_entity_poly.entity_id
_entity_poly.type
_entity_poly.pdbx_seq_one_letter_code
_entity_poly.pdbx_strand_id
1 'polypeptide(L)'
;MVAPQLRFASAVLAIALASACASVEFKRESPSAGTFRSSGTAFTILSIDFPRQAMQIARENAVDAGQSNLVIEHARVVPDLGWWNWLLDIVSVRYAVIEGRWGHADAPTAAAR
;
A
#
# COMPACT_ATOMS: atom_id res chain seq x y z
N MET A 1 -37.97 2.56 13.92
CA MET A 1 -37.44 3.69 13.13
C MET A 1 -36.06 4.04 13.68
N VAL A 2 -34.98 3.78 12.93
CA VAL A 2 -33.61 4.07 13.41
C VAL A 2 -33.36 5.56 13.29
N ALA A 3 -32.92 6.20 14.38
CA ALA A 3 -32.66 7.64 14.42
C ALA A 3 -31.65 8.03 13.32
N PRO A 4 -31.84 9.17 12.63
CA PRO A 4 -31.00 9.58 11.50
C PRO A 4 -29.52 9.66 11.89
N GLN A 5 -29.22 10.13 13.09
CA GLN A 5 -27.86 10.15 13.66
C GLN A 5 -27.21 8.77 13.81
N LEU A 6 -27.98 7.71 14.11
CA LEU A 6 -27.44 6.34 14.17
C LEU A 6 -27.08 5.81 12.77
N ARG A 7 -27.83 6.21 11.74
CA ARG A 7 -27.58 5.85 10.33
C ARG A 7 -26.33 6.53 9.77
N PHE A 8 -26.11 7.79 10.11
CA PHE A 8 -24.89 8.50 9.75
C PHE A 8 -23.65 7.91 10.43
N ALA A 9 -23.74 7.62 11.73
CA ALA A 9 -22.61 7.03 12.46
C ALA A 9 -22.23 5.64 11.93
N SER A 10 -23.21 4.80 11.60
CA SER A 10 -22.95 3.48 11.02
C SER A 10 -22.45 3.56 9.57
N ALA A 11 -22.87 4.54 8.78
CA ALA A 11 -22.31 4.79 7.45
C ALA A 11 -20.84 5.25 7.52
N VAL A 12 -20.51 6.19 8.41
CA VAL A 12 -19.12 6.65 8.61
C VAL A 12 -18.23 5.52 9.11
N LEU A 13 -18.73 4.70 10.06
CA LEU A 13 -18.00 3.55 10.58
C LEU A 13 -17.80 2.47 9.50
N ALA A 14 -18.81 2.21 8.65
CA ALA A 14 -18.68 1.28 7.54
C ALA A 14 -17.66 1.75 6.49
N ILE A 15 -17.61 3.05 6.20
CA ILE A 15 -16.61 3.65 5.32
C ILE A 15 -15.20 3.54 5.94
N ALA A 16 -15.06 3.78 7.24
CA ALA A 16 -13.80 3.67 7.96
C ALA A 16 -13.29 2.21 8.09
N LEU A 17 -14.18 1.23 8.20
CA LEU A 17 -13.82 -0.19 8.22
C LEU A 17 -13.51 -0.73 6.81
N ALA A 18 -14.19 -0.21 5.79
CA ALA A 18 -13.89 -0.53 4.39
C ALA A 18 -12.58 0.10 3.90
N SER A 19 -12.02 1.09 4.63
CA SER A 19 -10.70 1.64 4.35
C SER A 19 -9.55 0.79 4.90
N ALA A 20 -9.76 -0.51 5.14
CA ALA A 20 -8.70 -1.52 5.18
C ALA A 20 -8.09 -1.66 3.75
N CYS A 21 -7.49 -0.56 3.31
CA CYS A 21 -6.92 -0.32 1.98
C CYS A 21 -5.53 -0.91 1.84
N ALA A 22 -5.19 -1.86 2.70
CA ALA A 22 -3.88 -2.41 2.92
C ALA A 22 -3.99 -3.92 2.75
N SER A 23 -3.26 -4.48 1.80
CA SER A 23 -3.23 -5.92 1.58
C SER A 23 -1.81 -6.38 1.34
N VAL A 24 -1.41 -7.45 2.02
CA VAL A 24 -0.10 -8.07 1.95
C VAL A 24 -0.29 -9.54 1.63
N GLU A 25 0.38 -10.00 0.57
CA GLU A 25 0.39 -11.38 0.11
C GLU A 25 1.82 -11.91 0.08
N PHE A 26 2.04 -13.07 0.69
CA PHE A 26 3.32 -13.76 0.68
C PHE A 26 3.21 -15.05 -0.12
N LYS A 27 4.11 -15.20 -1.09
CA LYS A 27 4.26 -16.45 -1.84
C LYS A 27 5.58 -17.10 -1.44
N ARG A 28 5.49 -18.25 -0.76
CA ARG A 28 6.65 -19.05 -0.38
C ARG A 28 7.13 -19.86 -1.58
N GLU A 29 8.42 -19.74 -1.88
CA GLU A 29 9.09 -20.50 -2.93
C GLU A 29 10.03 -21.56 -2.34
N SER A 30 10.53 -21.31 -1.13
CA SER A 30 11.35 -22.25 -0.35
C SER A 30 10.97 -22.23 1.14
N PRO A 31 11.53 -23.13 1.97
CA PRO A 31 11.25 -23.16 3.41
C PRO A 31 11.61 -21.86 4.15
N SER A 32 12.56 -21.08 3.62
CA SER A 32 13.08 -19.87 4.26
C SER A 32 13.03 -18.62 3.39
N ALA A 33 12.57 -18.71 2.13
CA ALA A 33 12.56 -17.58 1.19
C ALA A 33 11.32 -17.58 0.29
N GLY A 34 11.01 -16.40 -0.24
CA GLY A 34 9.92 -16.23 -1.19
C GLY A 34 9.77 -14.80 -1.69
N THR A 35 8.65 -14.55 -2.33
CA THR A 35 8.25 -13.24 -2.83
C THR A 35 7.14 -12.66 -1.96
N PHE A 36 7.05 -11.33 -1.91
CA PHE A 36 5.96 -10.62 -1.25
C PHE A 36 5.39 -9.55 -2.16
N ARG A 37 4.09 -9.33 -2.02
CA ARG A 37 3.35 -8.26 -2.67
C ARG A 37 2.56 -7.53 -1.62
N SER A 38 2.97 -6.31 -1.31
CA SER A 38 2.25 -5.42 -0.40
C SER A 38 1.60 -4.30 -1.18
N SER A 39 0.40 -3.93 -0.79
CA SER A 39 -0.35 -2.85 -1.39
C SER A 39 -0.96 -1.95 -0.32
N GLY A 40 -1.11 -0.69 -0.67
CA GLY A 40 -1.69 0.35 0.17
C GLY A 40 -2.49 1.30 -0.69
N THR A 41 -3.63 1.77 -0.21
CA THR A 41 -4.41 2.81 -0.87
C THR A 41 -4.52 4.04 0.02
N ALA A 42 -4.50 5.20 -0.63
CA ALA A 42 -4.65 6.51 -0.02
C ALA A 42 -5.62 7.35 -0.86
N PHE A 43 -6.36 8.23 -0.21
CA PHE A 43 -7.21 9.21 -0.86
C PHE A 43 -6.50 10.56 -0.88
N THR A 44 -6.24 11.08 -2.08
CA THR A 44 -5.61 12.39 -2.29
C THR A 44 -6.69 13.44 -2.51
N ILE A 45 -6.63 14.54 -1.75
CA ILE A 45 -7.47 15.73 -1.96
C ILE A 45 -6.62 17.00 -1.83
N LEU A 46 -6.64 17.86 -2.84
CA LEU A 46 -5.86 19.10 -2.91
C LEU A 46 -4.37 18.89 -2.53
N SER A 47 -3.78 17.81 -3.06
CA SER A 47 -2.41 17.35 -2.83
C SER A 47 -2.12 16.81 -1.43
N ILE A 48 -3.15 16.63 -0.60
CA ILE A 48 -3.04 16.02 0.73
C ILE A 48 -3.51 14.57 0.65
N ASP A 49 -2.64 13.63 1.02
CA ASP A 49 -2.94 12.21 1.08
C ASP A 49 -3.48 11.81 2.46
N PHE A 50 -4.70 11.29 2.50
CA PHE A 50 -5.35 10.73 3.69
C PHE A 50 -5.52 9.21 3.55
N PRO A 51 -5.24 8.42 4.61
CA PRO A 51 -4.72 8.79 5.93
C PRO A 51 -3.19 9.02 5.96
N ARG A 52 -2.45 8.41 5.02
CA ARG A 52 -1.00 8.59 4.77
C ARG A 52 -0.73 8.33 3.28
N GLN A 53 0.48 8.63 2.81
CA GLN A 53 0.87 8.33 1.44
C GLN A 53 0.75 6.83 1.14
N ALA A 54 0.16 6.47 0.00
CA ALA A 54 -0.12 5.07 -0.36
C ALA A 54 1.15 4.18 -0.31
N MET A 55 2.29 4.70 -0.78
CA MET A 55 3.58 3.99 -0.72
C MET A 55 4.04 3.74 0.71
N GLN A 56 3.81 4.70 1.60
CA GLN A 56 4.20 4.57 3.00
C GLN A 56 3.36 3.48 3.67
N ILE A 57 2.05 3.46 3.41
CA ILE A 57 1.15 2.41 3.89
C ILE A 57 1.63 1.02 3.41
N ALA A 58 1.90 0.88 2.11
CA ALA A 58 2.38 -0.39 1.56
C ALA A 58 3.71 -0.84 2.20
N ARG A 59 4.62 0.10 2.48
CA ARG A 59 5.92 -0.19 3.12
C ARG A 59 5.76 -0.60 4.57
N GLU A 60 4.97 0.14 5.35
CA GLU A 60 4.71 -0.17 6.76
C GLU A 60 4.08 -1.57 6.88
N ASN A 61 3.11 -1.91 6.04
CA ASN A 61 2.51 -3.25 6.03
C ASN A 61 3.51 -4.37 5.73
N ALA A 62 4.44 -4.14 4.79
CA ALA A 62 5.46 -5.14 4.46
C ALA A 62 6.45 -5.34 5.62
N VAL A 63 6.80 -4.27 6.34
CA VAL A 63 7.68 -4.33 7.52
C VAL A 63 6.98 -5.00 8.71
N ASP A 64 5.71 -4.66 8.95
CA ASP A 64 4.89 -5.23 10.03
C ASP A 64 4.68 -6.74 9.88
N ALA A 65 4.82 -7.28 8.66
CA ALA A 65 4.75 -8.71 8.42
C ALA A 65 5.96 -9.51 8.94
N GLY A 66 7.02 -8.83 9.41
CA GLY A 66 8.10 -9.43 10.20
C GLY A 66 8.96 -10.47 9.46
N GLN A 67 9.00 -10.44 8.12
CA GLN A 67 9.86 -11.34 7.35
C GLN A 67 11.32 -10.87 7.37
N SER A 68 12.25 -11.81 7.49
CA SER A 68 13.68 -11.51 7.46
C SER A 68 14.16 -11.16 6.05
N ASN A 69 15.15 -10.26 5.95
CA ASN A 69 15.78 -9.84 4.68
C ASN A 69 14.78 -9.43 3.59
N LEU A 70 13.81 -8.57 3.93
CA LEU A 70 12.91 -7.96 2.95
C LEU A 70 13.66 -6.98 2.05
N VAL A 71 13.66 -7.26 0.75
CA VAL A 71 14.22 -6.38 -0.29
C VAL A 71 13.10 -5.96 -1.23
N ILE A 72 12.85 -4.65 -1.30
CA ILE A 72 11.87 -4.06 -2.23
C ILE A 72 12.55 -3.94 -3.61
N GLU A 73 12.00 -4.61 -4.62
CA GLU A 73 12.54 -4.57 -5.99
C GLU A 73 11.73 -3.66 -6.89
N HIS A 74 10.41 -3.66 -6.71
CA HIS A 74 9.50 -2.85 -7.50
C HIS A 74 8.57 -2.07 -6.59
N ALA A 75 8.42 -0.78 -6.88
CA ALA A 75 7.44 0.10 -6.25
C ALA A 75 6.74 0.89 -7.34
N ARG A 76 5.41 0.80 -7.39
CA ARG A 76 4.57 1.53 -8.35
C ARG A 76 3.36 2.12 -7.66
N VAL A 77 2.91 3.27 -8.16
CA VAL A 77 1.68 3.93 -7.73
C VAL A 77 0.76 4.08 -8.94
N VAL A 78 -0.50 3.69 -8.76
CA VAL A 78 -1.55 3.68 -9.79
C VAL A 78 -2.76 4.40 -9.18
N PRO A 79 -3.51 5.25 -9.89
CA PRO A 79 -3.35 5.61 -11.29
C PRO A 79 -2.19 6.59 -11.51
N ASP A 80 -1.46 6.40 -12.60
CA ASP A 80 -0.52 7.36 -13.17
C ASP A 80 -1.09 7.79 -14.52
N LEU A 81 -1.63 9.02 -14.56
CA LEU A 81 -2.20 9.60 -15.78
C LEU A 81 -1.15 10.43 -16.55
N GLY A 82 0.13 10.29 -16.21
CA GLY A 82 1.24 11.00 -16.85
C GLY A 82 1.05 12.51 -16.78
N TRP A 83 0.86 13.15 -17.92
CA TRP A 83 0.66 14.61 -18.01
C TRP A 83 -0.55 15.11 -17.18
N TRP A 84 -1.58 14.28 -16.95
CA TRP A 84 -2.77 14.66 -16.19
C TRP A 84 -2.66 14.36 -14.68
N ASN A 85 -1.47 14.05 -14.17
CA ASN A 85 -1.28 13.79 -12.73
C ASN A 85 -1.72 14.97 -11.85
N TRP A 86 -1.69 16.20 -12.37
CA TRP A 86 -2.23 17.37 -11.68
C TRP A 86 -3.73 17.25 -11.33
N LEU A 87 -4.52 16.51 -12.13
CA LEU A 87 -5.93 16.26 -11.83
C LEU A 87 -6.08 15.23 -10.70
N LEU A 88 -5.19 14.23 -10.65
CA LEU A 88 -5.15 13.26 -9.56
C LEU A 88 -4.72 13.90 -8.24
N ASP A 89 -3.91 14.94 -8.30
CA ASP A 89 -3.55 15.73 -7.13
C ASP A 89 -4.74 16.55 -6.61
N ILE A 90 -5.79 16.81 -7.40
CA ILE A 90 -6.98 17.54 -6.93
C ILE A 90 -7.89 16.63 -6.12
N VAL A 91 -8.32 15.51 -6.70
CA VAL A 91 -9.11 14.47 -6.01
C VAL A 91 -8.82 13.12 -6.67
N SER A 92 -8.22 12.16 -5.95
CA SER A 92 -8.05 10.80 -6.45
C SER A 92 -7.88 9.74 -5.36
N VAL A 93 -7.99 8.47 -5.75
CA VAL A 93 -7.57 7.33 -4.93
C VAL A 93 -6.26 6.81 -5.51
N ARG A 94 -5.17 6.91 -4.74
CA ARG A 94 -3.85 6.38 -5.09
C ARG A 94 -3.65 5.00 -4.50
N TYR A 95 -3.31 4.04 -5.35
CA TYR A 95 -3.00 2.66 -5.03
C TYR A 95 -1.51 2.41 -5.25
N ALA A 96 -0.76 2.17 -4.18
CA ALA A 96 0.63 1.76 -4.25
C ALA A 96 0.74 0.24 -4.14
N VAL A 97 1.61 -0.34 -4.95
CA VAL A 97 2.03 -1.74 -4.86
C VAL A 97 3.54 -1.77 -4.75
N ILE A 98 4.02 -2.48 -3.74
CA ILE A 98 5.43 -2.85 -3.60
C ILE A 98 5.56 -4.36 -3.72
N GLU A 99 6.48 -4.79 -4.55
CA GLU A 99 6.79 -6.19 -4.81
C GLU A 99 8.28 -6.41 -4.53
N GLY A 100 8.60 -7.56 -3.99
CA GLY A 100 9.99 -7.87 -3.65
C GLY A 100 10.17 -9.29 -3.14
N ARG A 101 11.34 -9.53 -2.57
CA ARG A 101 11.73 -10.84 -2.04
C ARG A 101 12.04 -10.75 -0.55
N TRP A 102 11.89 -11.87 0.13
CA TRP A 102 12.25 -12.04 1.53
C TRP A 102 13.05 -13.33 1.71
N GLY A 103 13.83 -13.40 2.80
CA GLY A 103 14.56 -14.61 3.18
C GLY A 103 15.77 -14.98 2.30
N HIS A 104 16.20 -14.10 1.40
CA HIS A 104 17.44 -14.30 0.63
C HIS A 104 18.64 -13.77 1.43
N ALA A 105 19.72 -14.56 1.51
CA ALA A 105 20.99 -14.13 2.12
C ALA A 105 21.82 -13.22 1.19
N ASP A 106 21.40 -13.11 -0.07
CA ASP A 106 22.10 -12.30 -1.06
C ASP A 106 21.56 -10.87 -1.01
N ALA A 107 22.31 -10.02 -0.29
CA ALA A 107 22.29 -8.59 -0.54
C ALA A 107 22.35 -8.36 -2.05
N PRO A 108 21.51 -7.46 -2.63
CA PRO A 108 21.75 -7.05 -4.00
C PRO A 108 23.18 -6.51 -4.02
N THR A 109 24.03 -7.15 -4.83
CA THR A 109 25.36 -6.68 -5.12
C THR A 109 25.17 -5.34 -5.81
N ALA A 110 25.11 -4.27 -5.03
CA ALA A 110 25.19 -2.92 -5.51
C ALA A 110 26.54 -2.81 -6.24
N ALA A 111 26.46 -2.65 -7.56
CA ALA A 111 27.52 -2.22 -8.44
C ALA A 111 28.82 -3.06 -8.41
N ALA A 112 28.84 -4.13 -9.20
CA ALA A 112 30.06 -4.45 -9.91
C ALA A 112 30.27 -3.39 -11.02
N ARG A 113 31.15 -2.42 -10.71
CA ARG A 113 31.77 -1.40 -11.58
C ARG A 113 30.98 -0.12 -11.84
#